data_AF-A0A328EEC2-F1
#
_entry.id   AF-A0A328EEC2-F1
#
_cell.length_a   1.000
_cell.length_b   1.000
_cell.length_c   1.000
_cell.angle_alpha   90.00
_cell.angle_beta   90.00
_cell.angle_gamma   90.00
#
_symmetry.space_group_name_H-M   'P 1'
#
loop_
_entity.id
_entity.type
_entity.pdbx_description
1 polymer ?
#
loop_
_entity_poly.entity_id
_entity_poly.type
_entity_poly.pdbx_seq_one_letter_code
_entity_poly.pdbx_strand_id
1 'polypeptide(L)' 'MTFSKKQLSRVRGRKRYAAWLRLNATRLENLSSSLQYNEAGEAVALAHFASPITGEYKGRKVIRVKTGRGKTPSVIRA' A
#
# COMPACT_ATOMS: atom_id res chain seq x y z
N MET A 1 -18.86 -5.45 -26.39
CA MET A 1 -19.25 -5.23 -24.97
C MET A 1 -20.71 -5.62 -24.79
N THR A 2 -21.06 -6.33 -23.72
CA THR A 2 -22.45 -6.77 -23.46
C THR A 2 -23.07 -5.99 -22.31
N PHE A 3 -24.24 -5.39 -22.54
CA PHE A 3 -24.98 -4.61 -21.54
C PHE A 3 -26.03 -5.47 -20.83
N SER A 4 -26.26 -5.21 -19.55
CA SER A 4 -27.31 -5.92 -18.79
C SER A 4 -28.69 -5.43 -19.19
N LYS A 5 -29.59 -6.35 -19.52
CA LYS A 5 -30.98 -6.04 -19.89
C LYS A 5 -31.88 -5.65 -18.70
N LYS A 6 -31.41 -5.83 -17.45
CA LYS A 6 -32.20 -5.61 -16.23
C LYS A 6 -31.42 -4.78 -15.22
N GLN A 7 -32.12 -3.85 -14.56
CA GLN A 7 -31.56 -3.07 -13.46
C GLN A 7 -31.24 -3.97 -12.24
N LEU A 8 -30.13 -3.68 -11.58
CA LEU A 8 -29.75 -4.41 -10.36
C LEU A 8 -30.70 -4.03 -9.21
N SER A 9 -31.37 -5.03 -8.62
CA SER A 9 -32.22 -4.80 -7.44
C SER A 9 -31.42 -4.25 -6.25
N ARG A 10 -32.05 -3.43 -5.41
CA ARG A 10 -31.44 -2.86 -4.19
C ARG A 10 -30.83 -3.93 -3.27
N VAL A 11 -31.51 -5.07 -3.10
CA VAL A 11 -31.05 -6.18 -2.24
C VAL A 11 -29.78 -6.82 -2.80
N ARG A 12 -29.74 -7.12 -4.10
CA ARG A 12 -28.54 -7.67 -4.76
C ARG A 12 -27.37 -6.68 -4.71
N GLY A 13 -27.63 -5.38 -4.89
CA GLY A 13 -26.63 -4.33 -4.75
C GLY A 13 -26.01 -4.30 -3.36
N ARG A 14 -26.83 -4.31 -2.30
CA ARG A 14 -26.35 -4.34 -0.91
C ARG A 14 -25.51 -5.58 -0.62
N LYS A 15 -25.96 -6.77 -1.04
CA LYS A 15 -25.19 -8.02 -0.86
C LYS A 15 -23.82 -7.94 -1.54
N ARG A 16 -23.77 -7.45 -2.78
CA ARG A 16 -22.51 -7.26 -3.52
C ARG A 16 -21.57 -6.29 -2.81
N TYR A 17 -22.10 -5.15 -2.36
CA TYR A 17 -21.29 -4.15 -1.67
C TYR A 17 -20.76 -4.65 -0.33
N ALA A 18 -21.58 -5.35 0.47
CA ALA A 18 -21.13 -5.94 1.73
C ALA A 18 -20.03 -6.99 1.52
N ALA A 19 -20.12 -7.82 0.47
CA ALA A 19 -19.05 -8.75 0.12
C ALA A 19 -17.76 -8.02 -0.26
N TRP A 20 -17.87 -6.95 -1.06
CA TRP A 20 -16.74 -6.10 -1.43
C TRP A 20 -16.09 -5.46 -0.19
N LEU A 21 -16.88 -4.97 0.77
CA LEU A 21 -16.35 -4.41 2.03
C LEU A 21 -15.55 -5.44 2.82
N ARG A 22 -16.08 -6.67 3.01
CA ARG A 22 -15.38 -7.74 3.72
C ARG A 22 -14.05 -8.09 3.07
N LEU A 23 -14.05 -8.25 1.74
CA LEU A 23 -12.82 -8.55 1.00
C LEU A 23 -11.77 -7.44 1.15
N ASN A 24 -12.17 -6.17 1.12
CA ASN A 24 -11.22 -5.08 1.31
C ASN A 24 -10.76 -4.93 2.75
N ALA A 25 -11.62 -5.20 3.74
CA ALA A 25 -11.19 -5.25 5.13
C ALA A 25 -10.09 -6.29 5.33
N THR A 26 -10.28 -7.52 4.84
CA THR A 26 -9.25 -8.57 4.88
C THR A 26 -8.00 -8.18 4.09
N ARG A 27 -8.13 -7.52 2.94
CA ARG A 27 -6.96 -7.02 2.18
C ARG A 27 -6.19 -5.97 2.96
N LEU A 28 -6.86 -5.02 3.61
CA LEU A 28 -6.23 -3.96 4.39
C LEU A 28 -5.54 -4.51 5.64
N GLU A 29 -6.17 -5.47 6.32
CA GLU A 29 -5.57 -6.21 7.43
C GLU A 29 -4.35 -7.02 6.99
N ASN A 30 -4.36 -7.58 5.78
CA ASN A 30 -3.16 -8.19 5.23
C ASN A 30 -2.15 -7.15 4.72
N LEU A 31 -2.57 -5.94 4.34
CA LEU A 31 -1.68 -4.87 3.93
C LEU A 31 -0.87 -4.32 5.12
N SER A 32 -1.38 -4.36 6.35
CA SER A 32 -0.58 -4.03 7.53
C SER A 32 0.52 -5.07 7.80
N SER A 33 0.34 -6.33 7.36
CA SER A 33 1.44 -7.31 7.32
C SER A 33 2.51 -6.98 6.27
N SER A 34 2.21 -6.06 5.35
CA SER A 34 3.17 -5.52 4.38
C SER A 34 3.89 -4.28 4.89
N LEU A 35 4.27 -4.23 6.17
CA LEU A 35 5.10 -3.15 6.72
C LEU A 35 6.50 -3.68 7.05
N GLN A 36 7.54 -2.90 6.75
CA GLN A 36 8.91 -3.11 7.21
C GLN A 36 9.09 -2.40 8.55
N TYR A 37 9.65 -3.12 9.52
CA TYR A 37 9.95 -2.59 10.84
C TYR A 37 11.46 -2.34 10.98
N ASN A 38 11.85 -1.28 11.70
CA ASN A 38 13.24 -1.09 12.11
C ASN A 38 13.60 -2.02 13.29
N GLU A 39 14.87 -2.02 13.70
CA GLU A 39 15.34 -2.80 14.86
C GLU A 39 14.64 -2.41 16.17
N ALA A 40 14.09 -1.19 16.26
CA ALA A 40 13.30 -0.71 17.39
C ALA A 40 11.81 -1.13 17.33
N GLY A 41 11.37 -1.82 16.27
CA GLY A 41 9.99 -2.29 16.11
C GLY A 41 8.99 -1.27 15.54
N GLU A 42 9.47 -0.14 15.01
CA GLU A 42 8.63 0.89 14.40
C GLU A 42 8.43 0.62 12.91
N ALA A 43 7.23 0.85 12.37
CA ALA A 43 6.95 0.68 10.94
C ALA A 43 7.55 1.83 10.12
N VAL A 44 8.50 1.52 9.24
CA VAL A 44 9.28 2.52 8.48
C VAL A 44 8.92 2.55 6.99
N ALA A 45 8.48 1.44 6.41
CA ALA A 45 8.16 1.35 4.98
C ALA A 45 7.15 0.24 4.67
N LEU A 46 6.70 0.14 3.41
CA LEU A 46 5.97 -1.03 2.93
C LEU A 46 6.94 -2.19 2.65
N ALA A 47 6.56 -3.40 3.05
CA ALA A 47 7.23 -4.65 2.70
C ALA A 47 7.24 -4.84 1.19
N HIS A 48 8.33 -5.41 0.69
CA HIS A 48 8.60 -5.61 -0.74
C HIS A 48 8.80 -4.35 -1.61
N PHE A 49 8.82 -3.15 -1.02
CA PHE A 49 9.22 -1.93 -1.72
C PHE A 49 10.59 -1.44 -1.26
N ALA A 50 11.29 -0.74 -2.15
CA ALA A 50 12.50 0.00 -1.80
C ALA A 50 12.11 1.23 -0.96
N SER A 51 12.95 1.57 0.03
CA SER A 51 12.75 2.77 0.83
C SER A 51 12.74 4.01 -0.05
N PRO A 52 11.70 4.86 0.02
CA PRO A 52 11.66 6.10 -0.76
C PRO A 52 12.66 7.14 -0.24
N ILE A 53 13.16 6.97 0.99
CA ILE A 53 14.12 7.87 1.65
C ILE A 53 15.54 7.49 1.23
N THR A 54 15.92 6.22 1.40
CA THR A 54 17.31 5.77 1.17
C THR A 54 17.52 5.16 -0.21
N GLY A 55 16.44 4.73 -0.89
CA GLY A 55 16.49 3.98 -2.15
C GLY A 55 16.93 2.52 -1.97
N GLU A 56 16.94 2.02 -0.74
CA GLU A 56 17.47 0.70 -0.41
C GLU A 56 16.37 -0.36 -0.30
N TYR A 57 16.69 -1.58 -0.69
CA TYR A 57 15.85 -2.75 -0.53
C TYR A 57 16.74 -3.96 -0.18
N LYS A 58 16.44 -4.66 0.92
CA LYS A 58 17.22 -5.81 1.41
C LYS A 58 18.73 -5.51 1.51
N GLY A 59 19.09 -4.34 2.07
CA GLY A 59 20.49 -3.92 2.24
C GLY A 59 21.22 -3.53 0.95
N ARG A 60 20.51 -3.46 -0.19
CA ARG A 60 21.09 -3.06 -1.49
C ARG A 60 20.50 -1.74 -1.95
N LYS A 61 21.33 -0.88 -2.53
CA LYS A 61 20.91 0.36 -3.19
C LYS A 61 20.23 0.00 -4.53
N VAL A 62 18.92 0.20 -4.65
CA VAL A 62 18.16 -0.13 -5.87
C VAL A 62 17.76 1.13 -6.63
N ILE A 63 17.47 2.23 -5.92
CA ILE A 63 17.06 3.51 -6.51
C ILE A 63 18.04 4.59 -6.07
N ARG A 64 18.47 5.44 -7.02
CA ARG A 64 19.21 6.65 -6.69
C ARG A 64 18.24 7.76 -6.30
N VAL A 65 18.09 7.99 -5.01
CA VAL A 65 17.35 9.15 -4.49
C VAL A 65 18.21 10.40 -4.68
N LYS A 66 17.73 11.37 -5.46
CA LYS A 66 18.41 12.66 -5.65
C LYS A 66 18.12 13.56 -4.46
N THR A 67 19.09 13.76 -3.58
CA THR A 67 19.07 14.84 -2.59
C THR A 67 19.97 15.99 -3.02
N GLY A 68 19.66 17.21 -2.54
CA GLY A 68 20.56 18.35 -2.73
C GLY A 68 21.92 18.10 -2.07
N ARG A 69 22.99 18.71 -2.59
CA ARG A 69 24.36 18.58 -2.05
C ARG A 69 24.37 18.82 -0.53
N GLY A 70 24.91 17.87 0.23
CA GLY A 70 25.03 17.95 1.69
C GLY A 70 23.76 17.68 2.48
N LYS A 71 22.65 17.27 1.83
CA LYS A 71 21.38 17.02 2.51
C LYS A 71 21.11 15.51 2.65
N THR A 72 20.85 15.09 3.89
CA THR A 72 20.24 13.80 4.17
C THR A 72 18.76 13.85 3.74
N PRO A 73 18.24 12.79 3.08
CA PRO A 73 16.83 12.72 2.74
C PRO A 73 16.03 12.65 4.03
N SER A 74 15.33 13.74 4.35
CA SER A 74 14.49 13.83 5.54
C SER A 74 13.04 13.99 5.12
N VAL A 75 12.26 12.94 5.44
CA VAL A 75 10.79 12.90 5.50
C VAL A 75 10.04 12.68 4.17
N ILE A 76 9.09 11.73 4.23
CA ILE A 76 8.04 11.52 3.24
C ILE A 76 6.97 12.60 3.49
N ARG A 77 6.77 13.53 2.55
CA ARG A 77 5.55 14.36 2.57
C ARG A 77 4.40 13.50 2.04
N ALA A 78 3.41 13.25 2.91
CA ALA A 78 2.16 12.59 2.58
C ALA A 78 1.32 13.45 1.62
#